data_AF-A0A2J2HA73-F1
#
_entry.id   AF-A0A2J2HA73-F1
#
_cell.length_a   1.000
_cell.length_b   1.000
_cell.length_c   1.000
_cell.angle_alpha   90.00
_cell.angle_beta   90.00
_cell.angle_gamma   90.00
#
_symmetry.space_group_name_H-M   'P 1'
#
loop_
_entity.id
_entity.type
_entity.pdbx_description
1 polymer ?
#
loop_
_entity_poly.entity_id
_entity_poly.type
_entity_poly.pdbx_seq_one_letter_code
_entity_poly.pdbx_strand_id
1 'polypeptide(L)'
;MMVDISAKGDVARYAEASAEASVADPIGCAVAASLAAKQAYRYIPLLHPVPLSASAECGGGAVEARAWTVWRTGVEMDALFGALVGAIAAGAASIRRLRVDTKIKGVEYRLEEPRGSVKISRPDLGYVVKAYGYIHLTSTAPIKAGSVEKGDPICAARTVAPLNAKRLCELLPVDCVKLEYANSKVEVGDDTVAVEVVLKGRDASPSLEALFAAGSALLTIWDMLKKYEKDENGQYPDTYVELGL
;
A
#
# COMPACT_ATOMS: atom_id res chain seq x y z
N MET A 1 -9.15 15.53 -6.56
CA MET A 1 -8.93 15.60 -8.03
C MET A 1 -7.55 15.04 -8.32
N MET A 2 -7.38 14.28 -9.40
CA MET A 2 -6.08 13.78 -9.83
C MET A 2 -5.19 14.96 -10.28
N VAL A 3 -3.91 14.95 -9.95
CA VAL A 3 -2.99 16.06 -10.27
C VAL A 3 -2.63 16.01 -11.75
N ASP A 4 -2.82 17.11 -12.49
CA ASP A 4 -2.36 17.17 -13.88
C ASP A 4 -0.83 17.14 -13.96
N ILE A 5 -0.30 16.17 -14.70
CA ILE A 5 1.14 15.99 -14.94
C ILE A 5 1.52 16.24 -16.40
N SER A 6 0.60 16.72 -17.24
CA SER A 6 0.79 16.94 -18.68
C SER A 6 1.96 17.87 -19.00
N ALA A 7 2.23 18.85 -18.13
CA ALA A 7 3.31 19.83 -18.28
C ALA A 7 4.70 19.33 -17.81
N LYS A 8 4.79 18.15 -17.20
CA LYS A 8 6.07 17.61 -16.70
C LYS A 8 6.79 16.81 -17.78
N GLY A 9 8.12 16.90 -17.80
CA GLY A 9 8.96 16.03 -18.63
C GLY A 9 9.09 14.61 -18.06
N ASP A 10 9.47 13.69 -18.95
CA ASP A 10 9.81 12.33 -18.57
C ASP A 10 11.21 12.29 -17.97
N VAL A 11 11.32 11.72 -16.77
CA VAL A 11 12.58 11.60 -16.02
C VAL A 11 12.64 10.22 -15.40
N ALA A 12 13.82 9.61 -15.37
CA ALA A 12 14.06 8.37 -14.65
C ALA A 12 13.72 8.56 -13.16
N ARG A 13 12.89 7.67 -12.61
CA ARG A 13 12.46 7.68 -11.21
C ARG A 13 12.56 6.28 -10.65
N TYR A 14 13.21 6.19 -9.49
CA TYR A 14 13.37 4.98 -8.71
C TYR A 14 12.77 5.21 -7.33
N ALA A 15 12.12 4.21 -6.79
CA ALA A 15 11.74 4.16 -5.40
C ALA A 15 11.94 2.76 -4.83
N GLU A 16 12.34 2.72 -3.56
CA GLU A 16 12.40 1.52 -2.73
C GLU A 16 11.56 1.76 -1.48
N ALA A 17 10.76 0.76 -1.13
CA ALA A 17 9.94 0.74 0.05
C ALA A 17 10.08 -0.60 0.75
N SER A 18 10.11 -0.58 2.07
CA SER A 18 10.22 -1.78 2.90
C SER A 18 9.10 -1.85 3.92
N ALA A 19 8.86 -3.06 4.41
CA ALA A 19 7.98 -3.32 5.53
C ALA A 19 8.52 -4.48 6.37
N GLU A 20 8.39 -4.38 7.68
CA GLU A 20 8.76 -5.45 8.61
C GLU A 20 7.58 -6.38 8.81
N ALA A 21 7.75 -7.64 8.40
CA ALA A 21 6.67 -8.62 8.39
C ALA A 21 7.24 -10.05 8.43
N SER A 22 6.48 -10.99 8.99
CA SER A 22 6.83 -12.41 8.89
C SER A 22 6.74 -12.89 7.45
N VAL A 23 7.80 -13.54 6.95
CA VAL A 23 7.85 -14.04 5.57
C VAL A 23 7.91 -15.56 5.56
N ALA A 24 6.78 -16.22 5.28
CA ALA A 24 6.70 -17.67 5.20
C ALA A 24 7.14 -18.23 3.83
N ASP A 25 6.81 -17.52 2.73
CA ASP A 25 7.20 -17.86 1.36
C ASP A 25 7.92 -16.66 0.70
N PRO A 26 9.26 -16.59 0.81
CA PRO A 26 10.06 -15.53 0.19
C PRO A 26 9.81 -15.34 -1.31
N ILE A 27 9.66 -16.44 -2.06
CA ILE A 27 9.54 -16.40 -3.52
C ILE A 27 8.14 -15.91 -3.90
N GLY A 28 7.09 -16.49 -3.30
CA GLY A 28 5.71 -16.07 -3.53
C GLY A 28 5.49 -14.61 -3.13
N CYS A 29 6.09 -14.18 -2.01
CA CYS A 29 6.09 -12.79 -1.55
C CYS A 29 6.71 -11.83 -2.59
N ALA A 30 7.92 -12.13 -3.08
CA ALA A 30 8.61 -11.28 -4.04
C ALA A 30 7.83 -11.15 -5.36
N VAL A 31 7.30 -12.27 -5.87
CA VAL A 31 6.48 -12.27 -7.09
C VAL A 31 5.19 -11.47 -6.88
N ALA A 32 4.50 -11.66 -5.76
CA ALA A 32 3.28 -10.90 -5.44
C ALA A 32 3.56 -9.39 -5.31
N ALA A 33 4.63 -9.01 -4.61
CA ALA A 33 5.03 -7.61 -4.43
C ALA A 33 5.35 -6.92 -5.77
N SER A 34 6.15 -7.57 -6.62
CA SER A 34 6.50 -7.03 -7.96
C SER A 34 5.26 -6.87 -8.85
N LEU A 35 4.37 -7.87 -8.89
CA LEU A 35 3.11 -7.79 -9.65
C LEU A 35 2.18 -6.71 -9.13
N ALA A 36 2.10 -6.55 -7.81
CA ALA A 36 1.24 -5.57 -7.17
C ALA A 36 1.71 -4.14 -7.41
N ALA A 37 3.02 -3.88 -7.32
CA ALA A 37 3.59 -2.57 -7.58
C ALA A 37 3.16 -2.02 -8.96
N LYS A 38 3.18 -2.87 -10.00
CA LYS A 38 2.76 -2.50 -11.37
C LYS A 38 1.26 -2.22 -11.52
N GLN A 39 0.46 -2.55 -10.50
CA GLN A 39 -1.00 -2.44 -10.53
C GLN A 39 -1.54 -1.48 -9.45
N ALA A 40 -0.69 -0.77 -8.71
CA ALA A 40 -1.08 0.07 -7.58
C ALA A 40 -2.16 1.10 -7.93
N TYR A 41 -2.09 1.70 -9.13
CA TYR A 41 -3.08 2.66 -9.63
C TYR A 41 -4.52 2.12 -9.71
N ARG A 42 -4.72 0.80 -9.71
CA ARG A 42 -6.07 0.17 -9.69
C ARG A 42 -6.71 0.19 -8.30
N TYR A 43 -5.92 0.38 -7.26
CA TYR A 43 -6.31 0.24 -5.85
C TYR A 43 -6.10 1.52 -5.02
N ILE A 44 -5.27 2.45 -5.48
CA ILE A 44 -5.08 3.78 -4.89
C ILE A 44 -5.65 4.83 -5.88
N PRO A 45 -6.76 5.52 -5.55
CA PRO A 45 -7.57 6.23 -6.54
C PRO A 45 -6.89 7.35 -7.34
N LEU A 46 -5.92 8.06 -6.74
CA LEU A 46 -5.30 9.24 -7.35
C LEU A 46 -3.87 8.99 -7.88
N LEU A 47 -3.47 7.72 -7.91
CA LEU A 47 -2.24 7.27 -8.55
C LEU A 47 -2.41 7.26 -10.07
N HIS A 48 -1.37 7.69 -10.79
CA HIS A 48 -1.39 7.61 -12.25
C HIS A 48 -0.98 6.21 -12.70
N PRO A 49 -1.62 5.66 -13.74
CA PRO A 49 -1.07 4.51 -14.43
C PRO A 49 0.24 4.92 -15.10
N VAL A 50 1.31 4.18 -14.83
CA VAL A 50 2.63 4.42 -15.43
C VAL A 50 3.24 3.10 -15.89
N PRO A 51 3.96 3.08 -17.03
CA PRO A 51 4.75 1.91 -17.41
C PRO A 51 5.95 1.82 -16.47
N LEU A 52 5.96 0.85 -15.57
CA LEU A 52 7.06 0.66 -14.61
C LEU A 52 7.57 -0.77 -14.60
N SER A 53 8.86 -0.92 -14.33
CA SER A 53 9.47 -2.16 -13.90
C SER A 53 9.41 -2.25 -12.39
N ALA A 54 9.22 -3.45 -11.85
CA ALA A 54 9.21 -3.67 -10.41
C ALA A 54 9.94 -4.95 -10.04
N SER A 55 10.62 -4.93 -8.91
CA SER A 55 11.27 -6.09 -8.31
C SER A 55 10.99 -6.08 -6.82
N ALA A 56 11.20 -7.21 -6.15
CA ALA A 56 11.09 -7.30 -4.72
C ALA A 56 11.98 -8.41 -4.18
N GLU A 57 12.39 -8.25 -2.94
CA GLU A 57 13.10 -9.23 -2.14
C GLU A 57 12.35 -9.41 -0.83
N CYS A 58 12.16 -10.66 -0.42
CA CYS A 58 11.52 -10.97 0.85
C CYS A 58 12.40 -11.96 1.60
N GLY A 59 12.58 -11.74 2.90
CA GLY A 59 13.44 -12.57 3.73
C GLY A 59 13.86 -11.83 4.98
N GLY A 60 14.42 -12.55 5.96
CA GLY A 60 14.98 -11.92 7.16
C GLY A 60 13.97 -11.12 8.01
N GLY A 61 12.66 -11.34 7.84
CA GLY A 61 11.62 -10.57 8.54
C GLY A 61 11.24 -9.25 7.86
N ALA A 62 11.60 -9.05 6.60
CA ALA A 62 11.27 -7.88 5.82
C ALA A 62 10.80 -8.21 4.40
N VAL A 63 10.03 -7.28 3.84
CA VAL A 63 9.64 -7.22 2.43
C VAL A 63 10.18 -5.92 1.87
N GLU A 64 10.98 -5.99 0.82
CA GLU A 64 11.53 -4.83 0.12
C GLU A 64 10.99 -4.84 -1.32
N ALA A 65 10.31 -3.77 -1.72
CA ALA A 65 9.77 -3.61 -3.05
C ALA A 65 10.40 -2.38 -3.74
N ARG A 66 10.78 -2.57 -5.00
CA ARG A 66 11.48 -1.58 -5.81
C ARG A 66 10.66 -1.31 -7.06
N ALA A 67 10.54 -0.04 -7.42
CA ALA A 67 9.83 0.41 -8.62
C ALA A 67 10.71 1.39 -9.40
N TRP A 68 10.71 1.25 -10.73
CA TRP A 68 11.46 2.12 -11.62
C TRP A 68 10.69 2.44 -12.91
N THR A 69 10.79 3.69 -13.38
CA THR A 69 10.18 4.14 -14.63
C THR A 69 10.93 5.36 -15.19
N VAL A 70 10.72 5.67 -16.47
CA VAL A 70 11.00 6.97 -17.07
C VAL A 70 9.67 7.63 -17.39
N TRP A 71 9.22 8.56 -16.53
CA TRP A 71 7.86 9.12 -16.66
C TRP A 71 7.69 10.51 -16.02
N ARG A 72 6.45 10.98 -15.84
CA ARG A 72 6.05 12.29 -15.30
C ARG A 72 5.62 12.33 -13.83
N THR A 73 5.25 11.18 -13.24
CA THR A 73 5.04 11.03 -11.78
C THR A 73 6.02 10.05 -11.10
N GLY A 74 6.24 10.24 -9.80
CA GLY A 74 6.98 9.31 -8.93
C GLY A 74 6.29 7.94 -8.79
N VAL A 75 7.08 6.95 -8.36
CA VAL A 75 6.70 5.54 -8.20
C VAL A 75 6.78 5.07 -6.74
N GLU A 76 6.79 6.01 -5.79
CA GLU A 76 6.96 5.70 -4.37
C GLU A 76 5.76 4.95 -3.80
N MET A 77 4.56 5.33 -4.25
CA MET A 77 3.32 4.67 -3.86
C MET A 77 3.21 3.27 -4.48
N ASP A 78 3.75 3.07 -5.69
CA ASP A 78 3.80 1.77 -6.35
C ASP A 78 4.70 0.80 -5.57
N ALA A 79 5.88 1.26 -5.12
CA ALA A 79 6.76 0.49 -4.25
C ALA A 79 6.10 0.17 -2.89
N LEU A 80 5.50 1.17 -2.22
CA LEU A 80 4.77 0.96 -0.96
C LEU A 80 3.63 -0.07 -1.10
N PHE A 81 2.87 0.01 -2.18
CA PHE A 81 1.80 -0.93 -2.47
C PHE A 81 2.33 -2.34 -2.73
N GLY A 82 3.47 -2.46 -3.43
CA GLY A 82 4.19 -3.72 -3.59
C GLY A 82 4.60 -4.33 -2.26
N ALA A 83 5.22 -3.57 -1.37
CA ALA A 83 5.64 -4.05 -0.04
C ALA A 83 4.45 -4.50 0.83
N LEU A 84 3.36 -3.71 0.84
CA LEU A 84 2.12 -4.07 1.53
C LEU A 84 1.58 -5.44 1.05
N VAL A 85 1.44 -5.61 -0.27
CA VAL A 85 0.85 -6.82 -0.84
C VAL A 85 1.79 -8.02 -0.73
N GLY A 86 3.11 -7.80 -0.84
CA GLY A 86 4.12 -8.82 -0.57
C GLY A 86 4.00 -9.36 0.85
N ALA A 87 3.89 -8.48 1.85
CA ALA A 87 3.72 -8.89 3.25
C ALA A 87 2.42 -9.69 3.47
N ILE A 88 1.31 -9.27 2.86
CA ILE A 88 0.04 -10.01 2.90
C ILE A 88 0.18 -11.39 2.25
N ALA A 89 0.80 -11.45 1.07
CA ALA A 89 1.03 -12.71 0.36
C ALA A 89 1.98 -13.65 1.14
N ALA A 90 2.89 -13.08 1.92
CA ALA A 90 3.79 -13.83 2.80
C ALA A 90 3.09 -14.38 4.07
N GLY A 91 1.82 -14.05 4.28
CA GLY A 91 1.00 -14.50 5.41
C GLY A 91 1.18 -13.68 6.69
N ALA A 92 1.65 -12.42 6.58
CA ALA A 92 1.85 -11.58 7.74
C ALA A 92 0.54 -11.23 8.45
N ALA A 93 0.49 -11.42 9.77
CA ALA A 93 -0.60 -10.94 10.63
C ALA A 93 -0.37 -9.50 11.11
N SER A 94 0.89 -9.03 11.09
CA SER A 94 1.27 -7.66 11.43
C SER A 94 2.32 -7.16 10.44
N ILE A 95 2.20 -5.90 10.04
CA ILE A 95 3.14 -5.21 9.16
C ILE A 95 3.56 -3.94 9.89
N ARG A 96 4.85 -3.78 10.16
CA ARG A 96 5.40 -2.60 10.86
C ARG A 96 6.31 -1.82 9.96
N ARG A 97 6.43 -0.52 10.23
CA ARG A 97 7.35 0.39 9.53
C ARG A 97 7.27 0.27 8.00
N LEU A 98 6.07 0.10 7.44
CA LEU A 98 5.88 0.16 5.99
C LEU A 98 6.19 1.59 5.52
N ARG A 99 7.29 1.78 4.80
CA ARG A 99 7.84 3.11 4.50
C ARG A 99 8.55 3.19 3.17
N VAL A 100 8.88 4.41 2.73
CA VAL A 100 9.77 4.64 1.58
C VAL A 100 11.19 4.80 2.09
N ASP A 101 12.09 3.88 1.75
CA ASP A 101 13.48 3.94 2.19
C ASP A 101 14.32 4.85 1.28
N THR A 102 14.04 4.83 -0.02
CA THR A 102 14.82 5.60 -0.99
C THR A 102 13.95 6.06 -2.14
N LYS A 103 14.19 7.29 -2.58
CA LYS A 103 13.58 7.85 -3.79
C LYS A 103 14.61 8.64 -4.58
N ILE A 104 14.90 8.20 -5.80
CA ILE A 104 15.95 8.79 -6.65
C ILE A 104 15.33 9.27 -7.97
N LYS A 105 15.83 10.41 -8.48
CA LYS A 105 15.45 10.99 -9.77
C LYS A 105 16.69 11.15 -10.64
N GLY A 106 16.55 10.90 -11.95
CA GLY A 106 17.60 11.13 -12.94
C GLY A 106 18.63 10.00 -13.08
N VAL A 107 18.43 8.87 -12.39
CA VAL A 107 19.30 7.69 -12.47
C VAL A 107 18.51 6.53 -13.07
N GLU A 108 19.09 5.89 -14.07
CA GLU A 108 18.52 4.69 -14.69
C GLU A 108 18.82 3.45 -13.85
N TYR A 109 17.83 2.58 -13.73
CA TYR A 109 17.95 1.30 -13.05
C TYR A 109 17.42 0.21 -13.97
N ARG A 110 18.01 -0.99 -13.84
CA ARG A 110 17.44 -2.22 -14.39
C ARG A 110 17.05 -3.10 -13.23
N LEU A 111 15.76 -3.39 -13.12
CA LEU A 111 15.21 -4.26 -12.10
C LEU A 111 15.04 -5.67 -12.67
N GLU A 112 15.53 -6.67 -11.94
CA GLU A 112 15.29 -8.08 -12.26
C GLU A 112 13.97 -8.52 -11.64
N GLU A 113 13.03 -8.94 -12.48
CA GLU A 113 11.73 -9.38 -11.99
C GLU A 113 11.82 -10.78 -11.36
N PRO A 114 11.31 -10.96 -10.14
CA PRO A 114 11.29 -12.26 -9.49
C PRO A 114 10.44 -13.25 -10.30
N ARG A 115 10.88 -14.51 -10.32
CA ARG A 115 10.18 -15.61 -11.00
C ARG A 115 9.80 -16.67 -9.98
N GLY A 116 8.61 -17.23 -10.13
CA GLY A 116 8.11 -18.28 -9.26
C GLY A 116 6.59 -18.37 -9.29
N SER A 117 6.05 -19.28 -8.48
CA SER A 117 4.62 -19.41 -8.24
C SER A 117 4.25 -18.73 -6.93
N VAL A 118 3.15 -17.97 -6.91
CA VAL A 118 2.60 -17.43 -5.68
C VAL A 118 1.65 -18.46 -5.07
N LYS A 119 1.95 -18.93 -3.85
CA LYS A 119 1.06 -19.80 -3.06
C LYS A 119 0.76 -19.11 -1.75
N ILE A 120 -0.52 -18.82 -1.52
CA ILE A 120 -0.95 -18.06 -0.35
C ILE A 120 -1.83 -18.95 0.51
N SER A 121 -1.47 -19.08 1.78
CA SER A 121 -2.34 -19.67 2.79
C SER A 121 -3.13 -18.56 3.47
N ARG A 122 -4.43 -18.76 3.61
CA ARG A 122 -5.33 -17.82 4.29
C ARG A 122 -5.39 -18.18 5.77
N PRO A 123 -4.96 -17.29 6.70
CA PRO A 123 -5.14 -17.53 8.12
C PRO A 123 -6.63 -17.65 8.48
N ASP A 124 -7.01 -18.75 9.11
CA ASP A 124 -8.35 -18.91 9.66
C ASP A 124 -8.43 -18.19 11.02
N LEU A 125 -9.10 -17.04 11.02
CA LEU A 125 -9.35 -16.21 12.20
C LEU A 125 -10.86 -16.13 12.48
N GLY A 126 -11.62 -17.10 11.98
CA GLY A 126 -13.07 -17.08 11.98
C GLY A 126 -13.67 -16.16 10.91
N TYR A 127 -15.00 -16.05 10.92
CA TYR A 127 -15.73 -15.33 9.88
C TYR A 127 -15.82 -13.83 10.11
N VAL A 128 -15.52 -13.34 11.31
CA VAL A 128 -15.48 -11.90 11.63
C VAL A 128 -14.05 -11.53 11.96
N VAL A 129 -13.43 -10.74 11.09
CA VAL A 129 -12.04 -10.32 11.25
C VAL A 129 -11.97 -8.81 11.35
N LYS A 130 -11.12 -8.34 12.25
CA LYS A 130 -10.78 -6.93 12.37
C LYS A 130 -9.35 -6.72 11.88
N ALA A 131 -9.10 -5.56 11.32
CA ALA A 131 -7.76 -5.07 11.08
C ALA A 131 -7.65 -3.64 11.60
N TYR A 132 -6.53 -3.33 12.23
CA TYR A 132 -6.21 -2.00 12.71
C TYR A 132 -4.95 -1.52 12.00
N GLY A 133 -4.86 -0.22 11.76
CA GLY A 133 -3.63 0.36 11.29
C GLY A 133 -3.53 1.85 11.54
N TYR A 134 -2.30 2.33 11.47
CA TYR A 134 -1.93 3.71 11.72
C TYR A 134 -0.99 4.17 10.62
N ILE A 135 -1.17 5.40 10.16
CA ILE A 135 -0.14 6.13 9.45
C ILE A 135 0.39 7.21 10.38
N HIS A 136 1.70 7.21 10.58
CA HIS A 136 2.43 8.26 11.28
C HIS A 136 2.81 9.32 10.25
N LEU A 137 2.51 10.58 10.54
CA LEU A 137 2.65 11.74 9.68
C LEU A 137 3.42 12.83 10.42
N THR A 138 4.06 13.74 9.69
CA THR A 138 4.65 14.93 10.31
C THR A 138 3.56 15.84 10.91
N SER A 139 2.40 15.93 10.25
CA SER A 139 1.26 16.70 10.76
C SER A 139 -0.07 16.32 10.10
N THR A 140 -1.13 16.24 10.90
CA THR A 140 -2.52 16.13 10.38
C THR A 140 -3.18 17.48 10.11
N ALA A 141 -2.48 18.60 10.31
CA ALA A 141 -3.05 19.94 10.16
C ALA A 141 -3.72 20.18 8.79
N PRO A 142 -3.16 19.74 7.64
CA PRO A 142 -3.83 19.90 6.34
C PRO A 142 -5.19 19.18 6.26
N ILE A 143 -5.32 18.04 6.94
CA ILE A 143 -6.57 17.27 7.01
C ILE A 143 -7.61 18.06 7.81
N LYS A 144 -7.23 18.51 9.02
CA LYS A 144 -8.11 19.25 9.93
C LYS A 144 -8.55 20.59 9.33
N ALA A 145 -7.68 21.23 8.55
CA ALA A 145 -7.98 22.47 7.84
C ALA A 145 -8.78 22.28 6.54
N GLY A 146 -8.94 21.05 6.05
CA GLY A 146 -9.59 20.77 4.76
C GLY A 146 -8.82 21.34 3.56
N SER A 147 -7.52 21.56 3.69
CA SER A 147 -6.68 22.26 2.70
C SER A 147 -5.89 21.31 1.79
N VAL A 148 -6.23 20.03 1.76
CA VAL A 148 -5.56 19.03 0.94
C VAL A 148 -5.99 19.18 -0.52
N GLU A 149 -5.04 19.50 -1.41
CA GLU A 149 -5.29 19.77 -2.86
C GLU A 149 -6.00 18.61 -3.56
N LYS A 150 -5.72 17.38 -3.12
CA LYS A 150 -6.29 16.16 -3.70
C LYS A 150 -7.73 15.87 -3.26
N GLY A 151 -8.29 16.64 -2.33
CA GLY A 151 -9.61 16.45 -1.72
C GLY A 151 -9.52 15.90 -0.30
N ASP A 152 -10.64 15.43 0.26
CA ASP A 152 -10.73 14.90 1.63
C ASP A 152 -10.09 13.49 1.73
N PRO A 153 -8.96 13.32 2.45
CA PRO A 153 -8.31 12.02 2.61
C PRO A 153 -9.12 11.00 3.39
N ILE A 154 -9.94 11.46 4.34
CA ILE A 154 -10.72 10.60 5.24
C ILE A 154 -11.90 10.00 4.49
N CYS A 155 -12.60 10.81 3.70
CA CYS A 155 -13.67 10.32 2.82
C CYS A 155 -13.13 9.35 1.75
N ALA A 156 -11.96 9.64 1.18
CA ALA A 156 -11.31 8.75 0.22
C ALA A 156 -10.96 7.39 0.86
N ALA A 157 -10.31 7.40 2.03
CA ALA A 157 -9.94 6.19 2.78
C ALA A 157 -11.16 5.33 3.14
N ARG A 158 -12.24 5.96 3.64
CA ARG A 158 -13.50 5.28 3.99
C ARG A 158 -14.15 4.60 2.79
N THR A 159 -13.97 5.15 1.59
CA THR A 159 -14.49 4.56 0.35
C THR A 159 -13.59 3.44 -0.16
N VAL A 160 -12.27 3.62 -0.10
CA VAL A 160 -11.27 2.66 -0.59
C VAL A 160 -11.28 1.36 0.21
N ALA A 161 -11.39 1.43 1.54
CA ALA A 161 -11.34 0.23 2.40
C ALA A 161 -12.36 -0.85 1.98
N PRO A 162 -13.68 -0.60 1.99
CA PRO A 162 -14.66 -1.62 1.58
C PRO A 162 -14.61 -1.94 0.08
N LEU A 163 -14.15 -1.01 -0.78
CA LEU A 163 -13.97 -1.29 -2.20
C LEU A 163 -12.88 -2.34 -2.40
N ASN A 164 -11.70 -2.14 -1.82
CA ASN A 164 -10.55 -3.00 -1.99
C ASN A 164 -10.67 -4.32 -1.21
N ALA A 165 -11.42 -4.36 -0.11
CA ALA A 165 -11.77 -5.60 0.58
C ALA A 165 -12.37 -6.67 -0.35
N LYS A 166 -13.03 -6.25 -1.45
CA LYS A 166 -13.66 -7.15 -2.42
C LYS A 166 -12.75 -7.55 -3.59
N ARG A 167 -11.57 -6.95 -3.70
CA ARG A 167 -10.75 -6.96 -4.93
C ARG A 167 -9.37 -7.60 -4.74
N LEU A 168 -9.06 -8.09 -3.55
CA LEU A 168 -7.76 -8.75 -3.30
C LEU A 168 -7.54 -9.97 -4.22
N CYS A 169 -8.60 -10.74 -4.50
CA CYS A 169 -8.54 -11.87 -5.42
C CYS A 169 -8.34 -11.48 -6.90
N GLU A 170 -8.52 -10.19 -7.27
CA GLU A 170 -8.10 -9.70 -8.59
C GLU A 170 -6.57 -9.57 -8.69
N LEU A 171 -5.89 -9.46 -7.54
CA LEU A 171 -4.46 -9.17 -7.43
C LEU A 171 -3.64 -10.41 -7.09
N LEU A 172 -4.14 -11.24 -6.19
CA LEU A 172 -3.47 -12.43 -5.67
C LEU A 172 -4.26 -13.69 -6.05
N PRO A 173 -3.60 -14.85 -6.27
CA PRO A 173 -4.26 -16.11 -6.59
C PRO A 173 -4.91 -16.73 -5.34
N VAL A 174 -5.91 -16.05 -4.78
CA VAL A 174 -6.71 -16.47 -3.63
C VAL A 174 -8.18 -16.48 -4.01
N ASP A 175 -8.96 -17.36 -3.39
CA ASP A 175 -10.41 -17.36 -3.57
C ASP A 175 -11.02 -16.05 -3.07
N CYS A 176 -11.94 -15.49 -3.85
CA CYS A 176 -12.69 -14.30 -3.47
C CYS A 176 -13.61 -14.61 -2.28
N VAL A 177 -13.43 -13.89 -1.18
CA VAL A 177 -14.31 -14.03 -0.02
C VAL A 177 -15.67 -13.39 -0.30
N LYS A 178 -16.74 -14.12 -0.01
CA LYS A 178 -18.11 -13.59 -0.02
C LYS A 178 -18.35 -12.79 1.25
N LEU A 179 -18.18 -11.47 1.17
CA LEU A 179 -18.39 -10.56 2.30
C LEU A 179 -19.88 -10.29 2.53
N GLU A 180 -20.34 -10.50 3.77
CA GLU A 180 -21.70 -10.15 4.23
C GLU A 180 -21.74 -8.79 4.94
N TYR A 181 -20.60 -8.35 5.48
CA TYR A 181 -20.45 -7.06 6.15
C TYR A 181 -19.06 -6.50 5.90
N ALA A 182 -18.99 -5.20 5.67
CA ALA A 182 -17.74 -4.45 5.56
C ALA A 182 -17.95 -3.05 6.12
N ASN A 183 -17.22 -2.71 7.18
CA ASN A 183 -17.24 -1.39 7.77
C ASN A 183 -15.82 -0.90 8.00
N SER A 184 -15.62 0.41 7.84
CA SER A 184 -14.34 1.07 8.14
C SER A 184 -14.57 2.32 8.98
N LYS A 185 -13.75 2.49 10.00
CA LYS A 185 -13.67 3.69 10.83
C LYS A 185 -12.32 4.34 10.56
N VAL A 186 -12.32 5.66 10.45
CA VAL A 186 -11.10 6.45 10.27
C VAL A 186 -11.14 7.59 11.26
N GLU A 187 -10.08 7.71 12.06
CA GLU A 187 -9.93 8.69 13.13
C GLU A 187 -8.63 9.48 12.95
N VAL A 188 -8.69 10.79 13.15
CA VAL A 188 -7.56 11.70 12.93
C VAL A 188 -7.04 12.15 14.30
N GLY A 189 -5.80 11.80 14.61
CA GLY A 189 -5.03 12.28 15.75
C GLY A 189 -4.32 13.60 15.45
N ASP A 190 -3.21 13.88 16.14
CA ASP A 190 -2.41 15.09 15.90
C ASP A 190 -1.34 14.87 14.82
N ASP A 191 -0.64 13.76 14.90
CA ASP A 191 0.43 13.29 14.01
C ASP A 191 0.14 11.89 13.43
N THR A 192 -1.06 11.35 13.69
CA THR A 192 -1.43 10.00 13.28
C THR A 192 -2.83 9.97 12.69
N VAL A 193 -3.07 9.05 11.76
CA VAL A 193 -4.43 8.68 11.32
C VAL A 193 -4.62 7.19 11.53
N ALA A 194 -5.65 6.83 12.29
CA ALA A 194 -6.01 5.44 12.59
C ALA A 194 -7.12 4.96 11.66
N VAL A 195 -7.01 3.72 11.21
CA VAL A 195 -8.01 3.01 10.41
C VAL A 195 -8.35 1.69 11.11
N GLU A 196 -9.63 1.48 11.39
CA GLU A 196 -10.18 0.19 11.79
C GLU A 196 -11.05 -0.35 10.66
N VAL A 197 -10.85 -1.60 10.28
CA VAL A 197 -11.71 -2.32 9.33
C VAL A 197 -12.30 -3.54 10.02
N VAL A 198 -13.60 -3.74 9.85
CA VAL A 198 -14.32 -4.93 10.34
C VAL A 198 -15.02 -5.59 9.16
N LEU A 199 -14.66 -6.84 8.88
CA LEU A 199 -15.24 -7.64 7.81
C LEU A 199 -15.95 -8.87 8.38
N LYS A 200 -17.06 -9.27 7.75
CA LYS A 200 -17.70 -10.57 7.96
C LYS A 200 -17.75 -11.35 6.65
N GLY A 201 -17.10 -12.51 6.60
CA GLY A 201 -17.20 -13.47 5.50
C GLY A 201 -18.31 -14.49 5.73
N ARG A 202 -18.80 -15.12 4.65
CA ARG A 202 -19.77 -16.23 4.72
C ARG A 202 -19.11 -17.59 4.84
N ASP A 203 -18.22 -17.91 3.89
CA ASP A 203 -17.67 -19.27 3.71
C ASP A 203 -16.19 -19.37 4.08
N ALA A 204 -15.50 -18.24 4.25
CA ALA A 204 -14.07 -18.18 4.54
C ALA A 204 -13.72 -16.97 5.40
N SER A 205 -12.60 -17.07 6.14
CA SER A 205 -12.02 -15.97 6.92
C SER A 205 -11.57 -14.80 6.02
N PRO A 206 -12.11 -13.57 6.19
CA PRO A 206 -11.69 -12.40 5.42
C PRO A 206 -10.38 -11.76 5.94
N SER A 207 -9.43 -12.58 6.45
CA SER A 207 -8.21 -12.12 7.12
C SER A 207 -7.28 -11.32 6.20
N LEU A 208 -7.00 -11.84 5.01
CA LEU A 208 -6.15 -11.15 4.03
C LEU A 208 -6.84 -9.86 3.52
N GLU A 209 -8.15 -9.91 3.30
CA GLU A 209 -8.94 -8.76 2.83
C GLU A 209 -9.00 -7.64 3.88
N ALA A 210 -9.05 -7.97 5.17
CA ALA A 210 -9.08 -6.99 6.25
C ALA A 210 -7.79 -6.17 6.30
N LEU A 211 -6.62 -6.84 6.25
CA LEU A 211 -5.32 -6.17 6.16
C LEU A 211 -5.18 -5.36 4.87
N PHE A 212 -5.61 -5.91 3.74
CA PHE A 212 -5.54 -5.22 2.45
C PHE A 212 -6.41 -3.95 2.43
N ALA A 213 -7.62 -4.02 2.99
CA ALA A 213 -8.53 -2.89 3.10
C ALA A 213 -7.95 -1.78 3.98
N ALA A 214 -7.42 -2.13 5.16
CA ALA A 214 -6.79 -1.16 6.07
C ALA A 214 -5.53 -0.54 5.44
N GLY A 215 -4.65 -1.37 4.88
CA GLY A 215 -3.41 -0.91 4.26
C GLY A 215 -3.64 -0.02 3.05
N SER A 216 -4.56 -0.39 2.15
CA SER A 216 -4.87 0.44 0.98
C SER A 216 -5.56 1.76 1.34
N ALA A 217 -6.33 1.81 2.43
CA ALA A 217 -6.88 3.05 2.96
C ALA A 217 -5.78 3.98 3.50
N LEU A 218 -4.82 3.45 4.27
CA LEU A 218 -3.68 4.21 4.77
C LEU A 218 -2.76 4.70 3.64
N LEU A 219 -2.48 3.85 2.64
CA LEU A 219 -1.73 4.27 1.45
C LEU A 219 -2.48 5.31 0.61
N THR A 220 -3.81 5.30 0.61
CA THR A 220 -4.61 6.36 -0.01
C THR A 220 -4.44 7.68 0.72
N ILE A 221 -4.45 7.68 2.06
CA ILE A 221 -4.16 8.86 2.88
C ILE A 221 -2.75 9.38 2.57
N TRP A 222 -1.76 8.48 2.51
CA TRP A 222 -0.39 8.87 2.18
C TRP A 222 -0.30 9.48 0.78
N ASP A 223 -0.88 8.88 -0.26
CA ASP A 223 -0.83 9.48 -1.61
C ASP A 223 -1.43 10.89 -1.64
N MET A 224 -2.47 11.12 -0.83
CA MET A 224 -3.12 12.43 -0.71
C MET A 224 -2.28 13.46 0.06
N LEU A 225 -1.46 13.01 1.02
CA LEU A 225 -0.63 13.86 1.86
C LEU A 225 0.85 13.94 1.47
N LYS A 226 1.29 13.15 0.48
CA LYS A 226 2.70 13.00 0.08
C LYS A 226 3.46 14.30 -0.26
N LYS A 227 2.76 15.41 -0.47
CA LYS A 227 3.38 16.72 -0.68
C LYS A 227 3.82 17.36 0.64
N TYR A 228 3.05 17.15 1.71
CA TYR A 228 3.29 17.74 3.04
C TYR A 228 4.31 16.92 3.84
N GLU A 229 4.41 15.62 3.55
CA GLU A 229 5.30 14.67 4.22
C GLU A 229 6.73 14.65 3.66
N LYS A 230 7.01 15.44 2.62
CA LYS A 230 8.33 15.46 1.98
C LYS A 230 9.27 16.42 2.67
N ASP A 231 10.50 15.98 2.87
CA ASP A 231 11.61 16.87 3.23
C ASP A 231 12.11 17.68 2.01
N GLU A 232 13.12 18.52 2.24
CA GLU A 232 13.78 19.33 1.21
C GLU A 232 14.43 18.51 0.08
N ASN A 233 14.82 17.26 0.37
CA ASN A 233 15.36 16.30 -0.60
C ASN A 233 14.24 15.51 -1.32
N GLY A 234 12.99 15.73 -0.91
CA GLY A 234 11.81 15.04 -1.37
C GLY A 234 11.74 13.58 -0.94
N GLN A 235 12.37 13.19 0.17
CA GLN A 235 12.26 11.91 0.88
C GLN A 235 11.15 11.96 1.94
N TYR A 236 10.88 10.84 2.60
CA TYR A 236 9.87 10.70 3.66
C TYR A 236 10.54 10.14 4.94
N PRO A 237 11.25 10.98 5.73
CA PRO A 237 12.05 10.49 6.86
C PRO A 237 11.19 9.95 8.02
N ASP A 238 10.02 10.56 8.25
CA ASP A 238 9.22 10.32 9.45
C ASP A 238 7.92 9.56 9.18
N THR A 239 7.51 9.46 7.91
CA THR A 239 6.22 8.88 7.53
C THR A 239 6.32 7.36 7.37
N TYR A 240 5.47 6.62 8.07
CA TYR A 240 5.36 5.16 7.91
C TYR A 240 4.00 4.64 8.33
N VAL A 241 3.70 3.41 7.92
CA VAL A 241 2.44 2.71 8.19
C VAL A 241 2.68 1.48 9.07
N GLU A 242 1.75 1.23 9.98
CA GLU A 242 1.66 0.01 10.78
C GLU A 242 0.27 -0.60 10.65
N LEU A 243 0.20 -1.94 10.59
CA LEU A 243 -1.02 -2.71 10.39
C LEU A 243 -0.99 -3.98 11.25
N GLY A 244 -2.16 -4.44 11.67
CA GLY A 244 -2.34 -5.71 12.37
C GLY A 244 -3.76 -6.24 12.29
N LEU A 245 -3.92 -7.55 12.49
CA LEU A 245 -5.19 -8.26 12.67
C LEU A 245 -5.58 -8.34 14.16
#